data_AF-A0A964EV30-F1
#
_entry.id   AF-A0A964EV30-F1
#
_cell.length_a   1.000
_cell.length_b   1.000
_cell.length_c   1.000
_cell.angle_alpha   90.00
_cell.angle_beta   90.00
_cell.angle_gamma   90.00
#
_symmetry.space_group_name_H-M   'P 1'
#
loop_
_entity.id
_entity.type
_entity.pdbx_description
1 polymer ?
#
loop_
_entity_poly.entity_id
_entity_poly.type
_entity_poly.pdbx_seq_one_letter_code
_entity_poly.pdbx_strand_id
1 'polypeptide(L)'
;MPFPIHLRITSEADGSWRIELGHRDIRPVYGQLDRDDVAALTREVRLALRPEVMPFILLPGADADRARAEEEVGRSLSRVLNATPDLAASLAWQLGAAKERKELVVLVVDAEDPDIRSMPWELLAGSSGNSLEASQDALVARMTPGRNGASPPSEDANQLEILTWCPAPEDPVSAKLLSYIDALASQFGMPTPRRVVDSASLPASLSDEGTAQVLHVICHGRAAREQVELLVGEEGDRLAAGTASHVLAPVLGEVDLVVLHVCEGGVATPSELDGLVARFVQAGAPACIAPTSRLSLEASQAFLRSLYPTLVSGGSLADAVAAGRRAVRALAMPHPDSRWYNQVLFVGDLRTVARPCLVHERWVPEGWPRPSPDAAALLDEAFRIACRTGSGFVGLEHLALALSRMPLGAAGLERVRFQLGLRREQFLQYLATFVPVAARKADWSGTLRLRSYAAQLRPGFGLAELWDVITKDRNHFLREMVRSRLMGPSSLDSLHGDRTEHSMEWTIEMKAPRPVNALQVLGGPEDGRVLRMRPGDLVGRWSDAVASDHTLYESTILVDRRLSRRHLRWSGEGKVELLSRSRALIRRGLRETLPKGVVTLEEGDVLQLSRATWLRALIVEG
;
A
#
# COMPACT_ATOMS: atom_id res chain seq x y z
N MET A 1 7.59 13.09 7.51
CA MET A 1 8.20 12.19 6.53
C MET A 1 9.70 12.22 6.77
N PRO A 2 10.35 11.08 6.91
CA PRO A 2 11.80 11.04 7.12
C PRO A 2 12.48 11.61 5.88
N PHE A 3 13.37 12.58 6.10
CA PHE A 3 14.21 13.09 5.01
C PHE A 3 15.45 12.19 4.90
N PRO A 4 15.81 11.73 3.69
CA PRO A 4 17.05 11.01 3.49
C PRO A 4 18.23 11.91 3.86
N ILE A 5 19.20 11.34 4.56
CA ILE A 5 20.47 11.97 4.86
C ILE A 5 21.39 11.72 3.66
N HIS A 6 21.94 12.78 3.09
CA HIS A 6 22.88 12.74 1.99
C HIS A 6 24.31 12.77 2.55
N LEU A 7 25.06 11.69 2.30
CA LEU A 7 26.49 11.58 2.60
C LEU A 7 27.26 11.68 1.28
N ARG A 8 27.80 12.85 0.99
CA ARG A 8 28.61 13.07 -0.22
C ARG A 8 30.09 12.91 0.12
N ILE A 9 30.81 12.17 -0.72
CA ILE A 9 32.25 11.89 -0.57
C ILE A 9 32.95 12.21 -1.88
N THR A 10 33.83 13.20 -1.84
CA THR A 10 34.63 13.65 -2.99
C THR A 10 36.10 13.36 -2.74
N SER A 11 36.76 12.76 -3.73
CA SER A 11 38.22 12.58 -3.72
C SER A 11 38.90 13.90 -4.09
N GLU A 12 39.85 14.34 -3.27
CA GLU A 12 40.66 15.53 -3.53
C GLU A 12 41.93 15.16 -4.30
N ALA A 13 42.58 16.15 -4.92
CA ALA A 13 43.76 15.92 -5.76
C ALA A 13 44.96 15.32 -5.00
N ASP A 14 45.02 15.49 -3.68
CA ASP A 14 46.05 14.92 -2.81
C ASP A 14 45.74 13.48 -2.35
N GLY A 15 44.58 12.93 -2.74
CA GLY A 15 44.10 11.62 -2.34
C GLY A 15 43.38 11.58 -0.99
N SER A 16 43.17 12.73 -0.34
CA SER A 16 42.27 12.85 0.81
C SER A 16 40.80 12.79 0.36
N TRP A 17 39.89 12.51 1.28
CA TRP A 17 38.45 12.57 1.03
C TRP A 17 37.82 13.74 1.76
N ARG A 18 37.07 14.58 1.03
CA ARG A 18 36.15 15.54 1.61
C ARG A 18 34.80 14.89 1.80
N ILE A 19 34.25 15.04 3.00
CA ILE A 19 33.02 14.40 3.44
C ILE A 19 32.00 15.48 3.79
N GLU A 20 30.81 15.36 3.23
CA GLU A 20 29.69 16.26 3.48
C GLU A 20 28.47 15.43 3.93
N LEU A 21 27.89 15.78 5.07
CA LEU A 21 26.69 15.12 5.61
C LEU A 21 25.60 16.15 5.84
N GLY A 22 24.45 15.98 5.18
CA GLY A 22 23.33 16.90 5.34
C GLY A 22 22.01 16.34 4.83
N HIS A 23 20.96 17.15 4.84
CA HIS A 23 19.75 16.91 4.06
C HIS A 23 19.21 18.26 3.58
N ARG A 24 18.19 18.24 2.71
CA ARG A 24 17.70 19.42 1.96
C ARG A 24 17.46 20.69 2.79
N ASP A 25 17.10 20.55 4.06
CA ASP A 25 16.66 21.66 4.92
C ASP A 25 17.66 22.03 6.03
N ILE A 26 18.79 21.32 6.14
CA ILE A 26 19.81 21.57 7.17
C ILE A 26 21.14 21.89 6.49
N ARG A 27 21.85 22.89 7.04
CA ARG A 27 23.20 23.23 6.61
C ARG A 27 24.10 21.99 6.75
N PRO A 28 24.76 21.54 5.67
CA PRO A 28 25.61 20.36 5.74
C PRO A 28 26.77 20.56 6.72
N VAL A 29 27.17 19.46 7.34
CA VAL A 29 28.35 19.33 8.18
C VAL A 29 29.48 18.74 7.33
N TYR A 30 30.71 19.21 7.57
CA TYR A 30 31.87 18.83 6.78
C TYR A 30 32.90 18.08 7.63
N GLY A 31 33.63 17.19 6.97
CA GLY A 31 34.83 16.58 7.51
C GLY A 31 35.82 16.22 6.40
N GLN A 32 37.00 15.78 6.80
CA GLN A 32 38.04 15.37 5.88
C GLN A 32 38.75 14.16 6.44
N LEU A 33 38.98 13.15 5.59
CA LEU A 33 39.84 12.00 5.90
C LEU A 33 41.14 12.17 5.11
N ASP A 34 42.28 12.15 5.79
CA ASP A 34 43.56 12.38 5.12
C ASP A 34 43.94 11.21 4.18
N ARG A 35 44.94 11.45 3.33
CA ARG A 35 45.39 10.49 2.32
C ARG A 35 45.83 9.15 2.93
N ASP A 36 46.51 9.18 4.08
CA ASP A 36 47.08 7.98 4.70
C ASP A 36 45.97 7.13 5.34
N ASP A 37 45.00 7.80 5.98
CA ASP A 37 43.79 7.18 6.52
C ASP A 37 42.92 6.58 5.41
N VAL A 38 42.75 7.29 4.29
CA VAL A 38 42.06 6.78 3.09
C VAL A 38 42.73 5.51 2.56
N ALA A 39 44.06 5.53 2.43
CA ALA A 39 44.83 4.39 1.95
C ALA A 39 44.75 3.20 2.92
N ALA A 40 44.82 3.47 4.23
CA ALA A 40 44.68 2.45 5.27
C ALA A 40 43.27 1.83 5.25
N LEU A 41 42.23 2.66 5.24
CA LEU A 41 40.82 2.23 5.15
C LEU A 41 40.59 1.35 3.92
N THR A 42 41.03 1.81 2.75
CA THR A 42 40.87 1.08 1.49
C THR A 42 41.55 -0.29 1.54
N ARG A 43 42.77 -0.35 2.11
CA ARG A 43 43.51 -1.61 2.26
C ARG A 43 42.81 -2.55 3.24
N GLU A 44 42.36 -2.07 4.39
CA GLU A 44 41.65 -2.87 5.40
C GLU A 44 40.38 -3.48 4.84
N VAL A 45 39.52 -2.68 4.21
CA VAL A 45 38.27 -3.16 3.59
C VAL A 45 38.56 -4.21 2.52
N ARG A 46 39.53 -3.94 1.63
CA ARG A 46 39.93 -4.89 0.59
C ARG A 46 40.45 -6.20 1.18
N LEU A 47 41.27 -6.15 2.24
CA LEU A 47 41.82 -7.34 2.89
C LEU A 47 40.72 -8.17 3.59
N ALA A 48 39.84 -7.53 4.36
CA ALA A 48 38.80 -8.21 5.12
C ALA A 48 37.73 -8.86 4.23
N LEU A 49 37.47 -8.30 3.05
CA LEU A 49 36.52 -8.87 2.09
C LEU A 49 37.15 -9.76 1.03
N ARG A 50 38.48 -10.01 1.08
CA ARG A 50 39.07 -10.99 0.18
C ARG A 50 38.32 -12.30 0.30
N PRO A 51 37.99 -12.95 -0.84
CA PRO A 51 37.54 -14.32 -0.80
C PRO A 51 38.74 -15.17 -0.36
N GLU A 52 38.92 -15.35 0.95
CA GLU A 52 39.72 -16.47 1.45
C GLU A 52 39.09 -17.77 0.95
N VAL A 53 39.92 -18.83 0.87
CA VAL A 53 39.59 -20.16 0.34
C VAL A 53 38.10 -20.48 0.53
N MET A 54 37.35 -20.45 -0.58
CA MET A 54 35.91 -20.68 -0.57
C MET A 54 35.66 -22.00 0.17
N PRO A 55 34.86 -22.01 1.25
CA PRO A 55 34.55 -23.26 1.92
C PRO A 55 33.86 -24.17 0.90
N PHE A 56 34.47 -25.32 0.61
CA PHE A 56 33.96 -26.29 -0.36
C PHE A 56 32.56 -26.83 0.01
N ILE A 57 32.18 -26.69 1.29
CA ILE A 57 30.89 -27.16 1.81
C ILE A 57 30.16 -25.97 2.44
N LEU A 58 28.96 -25.70 1.94
CA LEU A 58 28.06 -24.68 2.48
C LEU A 58 27.22 -25.31 3.59
N LEU A 59 27.52 -24.98 4.84
CA LEU A 59 26.68 -25.32 5.99
C LEU A 59 25.92 -24.04 6.41
N PRO A 60 24.57 -24.00 6.27
CA PRO A 60 23.77 -22.90 6.80
C PRO A 60 24.06 -22.67 8.29
N GLY A 61 24.25 -21.41 8.70
CA GLY A 61 24.57 -21.05 10.08
C GLY A 61 26.07 -21.08 10.42
N ALA A 62 26.94 -21.47 9.47
CA ALA A 62 28.39 -21.49 9.65
C ALA A 62 29.08 -20.24 9.03
N ASP A 63 28.49 -19.06 9.17
CA ASP A 63 29.02 -17.80 8.60
C ASP A 63 29.64 -16.85 9.62
N ALA A 64 29.87 -17.29 10.86
CA ALA A 64 30.36 -16.45 11.95
C ALA A 64 31.68 -15.72 11.63
N ASP A 65 32.65 -16.40 11.01
CA ASP A 65 33.92 -15.77 10.61
C ASP A 65 33.69 -14.67 9.58
N ARG A 66 32.84 -14.95 8.59
CA ARG A 66 32.49 -13.98 7.55
C ARG A 66 31.71 -12.80 8.13
N ALA A 67 30.76 -13.04 9.02
CA ALA A 67 30.01 -12.01 9.71
C ALA A 67 30.93 -11.11 10.55
N ARG A 68 31.91 -11.68 11.27
CA ARG A 68 32.91 -10.90 12.01
C ARG A 68 33.79 -10.04 11.09
N ALA A 69 34.20 -10.57 9.95
CA ALA A 69 34.96 -9.79 8.96
C ALA A 69 34.13 -8.63 8.41
N GLU A 70 32.84 -8.84 8.16
CA GLU A 70 31.90 -7.79 7.74
C GLU A 70 31.67 -6.73 8.81
N GLU A 71 31.60 -7.11 10.09
CA GLU A 71 31.52 -6.18 11.21
C GLU A 71 32.80 -5.35 11.36
N GLU A 72 33.98 -5.93 11.14
CA GLU A 72 35.24 -5.19 11.10
C GLU A 72 35.26 -4.18 9.96
N VAL A 73 34.82 -4.58 8.76
CA VAL A 73 34.67 -3.66 7.61
C VAL A 73 33.74 -2.50 7.96
N GLY A 74 32.60 -2.79 8.59
CA GLY A 74 31.67 -1.76 9.05
C GLY A 74 32.30 -0.78 10.02
N ARG A 75 33.08 -1.28 11.00
CA ARG A 75 33.85 -0.47 11.94
C ARG A 75 34.91 0.37 11.24
N SER A 76 35.65 -0.17 10.28
CA SER A 76 36.62 0.61 9.49
C SER A 76 35.92 1.72 8.70
N LEU A 77 34.80 1.42 8.01
CA LEU A 77 34.02 2.42 7.27
C LEU A 77 33.47 3.55 8.16
N SER A 78 33.19 3.26 9.44
CA SER A 78 32.74 4.29 10.39
C SER A 78 33.74 5.44 10.58
N ARG A 79 35.02 5.26 10.24
CA ARG A 79 36.04 6.33 10.25
C ARG A 79 35.63 7.51 9.38
N VAL A 80 34.88 7.28 8.29
CA VAL A 80 34.35 8.33 7.42
C VAL A 80 33.37 9.23 8.21
N LEU A 81 32.44 8.63 8.94
CA LEU A 81 31.46 9.37 9.76
C LEU A 81 32.09 10.00 11.02
N ASN A 82 33.22 9.47 11.46
CA ASN A 82 33.97 9.94 12.63
C ASN A 82 35.17 10.83 12.27
N ALA A 83 35.31 11.22 11.00
CA ALA A 83 36.40 12.09 10.54
C ALA A 83 36.43 13.42 11.30
N THR A 84 35.26 13.90 11.75
CA THR A 84 35.12 15.01 12.70
C THR A 84 34.05 14.69 13.75
N PRO A 85 34.15 15.24 14.99
CA PRO A 85 33.10 15.10 16.00
C PRO A 85 31.73 15.60 15.54
N ASP A 86 31.70 16.63 14.69
CA ASP A 86 30.46 17.23 14.20
C ASP A 86 29.69 16.29 13.25
N LEU A 87 30.40 15.55 12.38
CA LEU A 87 29.77 14.55 11.51
C LEU A 87 29.10 13.45 12.34
N ALA A 88 29.83 12.91 13.32
CA ALA A 88 29.34 11.87 14.22
C ALA A 88 28.14 12.35 15.04
N ALA A 89 28.22 13.56 15.60
CA ALA A 89 27.14 14.17 16.37
C ALA A 89 25.89 14.43 15.51
N SER A 90 26.06 14.91 14.28
CA SER A 90 24.98 15.17 13.33
C SER A 90 24.22 13.88 12.99
N LEU A 91 24.93 12.82 12.61
CA LEU A 91 24.30 11.53 12.33
C LEU A 91 23.60 10.96 13.57
N ALA A 92 24.25 10.97 14.74
CA ALA A 92 23.67 10.45 15.97
C ALA A 92 22.38 11.18 16.36
N TRP A 93 22.34 12.50 16.18
CA TRP A 93 21.13 13.31 16.40
C TRP A 93 20.00 12.89 15.46
N GLN A 94 20.27 12.73 14.17
CA GLN A 94 19.27 12.31 13.18
C GLN A 94 18.72 10.90 13.47
N LEU A 95 19.61 9.94 13.78
CA LEU A 95 19.22 8.58 14.18
C LEU A 95 18.34 8.59 15.43
N GLY A 96 18.72 9.38 16.45
CA GLY A 96 17.94 9.53 17.68
C GLY A 96 16.54 10.11 17.43
N ALA A 97 16.44 11.16 16.62
CA ALA A 97 15.18 11.81 16.28
C ALA A 97 14.25 10.89 15.46
N ALA A 98 14.80 10.10 14.53
CA ALA A 98 14.03 9.14 13.76
C ALA A 98 13.51 7.97 14.63
N LYS A 99 14.33 7.48 15.56
CA LYS A 99 13.94 6.45 16.53
C LYS A 99 12.75 6.89 17.40
N GLU A 100 12.72 8.15 17.85
CA GLU A 100 11.59 8.72 18.60
C GLU A 100 10.29 8.69 17.76
N ARG A 101 10.40 8.93 16.46
CA ARG A 101 9.28 8.88 15.50
C ARG A 101 8.95 7.47 15.00
N LYS A 102 9.75 6.46 15.37
CA LYS A 102 9.67 5.09 14.82
C LYS A 102 9.81 5.06 13.29
N GLU A 103 10.64 5.93 12.74
CA GLU A 103 10.93 6.00 11.31
C GLU A 103 12.32 5.40 11.03
N LEU A 104 12.47 4.71 9.89
CA LEU A 104 13.77 4.26 9.40
C LEU A 104 14.51 5.43 8.74
N VAL A 105 15.76 5.68 9.13
CA VAL A 105 16.62 6.66 8.44
C VAL A 105 17.12 6.05 7.14
N VAL A 106 17.16 6.86 6.06
CA VAL A 106 17.85 6.46 4.83
C VAL A 106 19.10 7.31 4.66
N LEU A 107 20.27 6.68 4.69
CA LEU A 107 21.56 7.30 4.40
C LEU A 107 21.90 7.04 2.92
N VAL A 108 21.87 8.09 2.11
CA VAL A 108 22.20 8.02 0.68
C VAL A 108 23.65 8.43 0.49
N VAL A 109 24.49 7.47 0.09
CA VAL A 109 25.91 7.67 -0.19
C VAL A 109 26.09 8.13 -1.63
N ASP A 110 26.70 9.29 -1.80
CA ASP A 110 26.99 9.91 -3.08
C ASP A 110 28.51 10.08 -3.22
N ALA A 111 29.13 9.13 -3.90
CA ALA A 111 30.58 9.06 -4.04
C ALA A 111 30.98 9.31 -5.50
N GLU A 112 31.89 10.25 -5.73
CA GLU A 112 32.29 10.62 -7.11
C GLU A 112 33.32 9.65 -7.70
N ASP A 113 34.22 9.13 -6.86
CA ASP A 113 35.33 8.29 -7.29
C ASP A 113 34.91 6.80 -7.38
N PRO A 114 35.32 6.05 -8.43
CA PRO A 114 35.00 4.62 -8.58
C PRO A 114 35.46 3.74 -7.40
N ASP A 115 36.64 3.98 -6.83
CA ASP A 115 37.15 3.19 -5.70
C ASP A 115 36.29 3.44 -4.46
N ILE A 116 35.88 4.70 -4.22
CA ILE A 116 34.96 5.06 -3.12
C ILE A 116 33.59 4.42 -3.34
N ARG A 117 33.05 4.49 -4.57
CA ARG A 117 31.78 3.85 -4.93
C ARG A 117 31.83 2.33 -4.80
N SER A 118 32.97 1.70 -4.99
CA SER A 118 33.11 0.24 -4.88
C SER A 118 33.02 -0.28 -3.44
N MET A 119 33.15 0.60 -2.44
CA MET A 119 33.10 0.21 -1.03
C MET A 119 31.72 -0.37 -0.66
N PRO A 120 31.66 -1.31 0.29
CA PRO A 120 30.42 -1.97 0.73
C PRO A 120 29.69 -1.11 1.78
N TRP A 121 29.23 0.07 1.38
CA TRP A 121 28.65 1.06 2.30
C TRP A 121 27.49 0.56 3.16
N GLU A 122 26.79 -0.49 2.73
CA GLU A 122 25.71 -1.15 3.48
C GLU A 122 26.23 -1.79 4.79
N LEU A 123 27.53 -2.09 4.87
CA LEU A 123 28.18 -2.57 6.09
C LEU A 123 28.49 -1.45 7.09
N LEU A 124 28.38 -0.17 6.70
CA LEU A 124 28.75 0.99 7.53
C LEU A 124 28.20 0.88 8.96
N ALA A 125 29.10 0.96 9.95
CA ALA A 125 28.73 0.91 11.35
C ALA A 125 28.42 2.29 11.93
N GLY A 126 27.47 2.31 12.86
CA GLY A 126 27.20 3.47 13.71
C GLY A 126 28.20 3.57 14.88
N SER A 127 27.97 4.52 15.79
CA SER A 127 28.80 4.73 16.97
C SER A 127 28.83 3.54 17.95
N SER A 128 27.84 2.63 17.85
CA SER A 128 27.79 1.39 18.64
C SER A 128 28.74 0.30 18.14
N GLY A 129 29.37 0.49 16.97
CA GLY A 129 30.23 -0.50 16.32
C GLY A 129 29.47 -1.57 15.52
N ASN A 130 28.14 -1.61 15.61
CA ASN A 130 27.30 -2.46 14.77
C ASN A 130 26.96 -1.76 13.44
N SER A 131 26.80 -2.53 12.36
CA SER A 131 26.25 -2.03 11.09
C SER A 131 24.90 -1.34 11.34
N LEU A 132 24.70 -0.18 10.71
CA LEU A 132 23.47 0.61 10.83
C LEU A 132 22.23 -0.18 10.38
N GLU A 133 22.36 -1.02 9.34
CA GLU A 133 21.26 -1.86 8.86
C GLU A 133 21.05 -3.07 9.78
N ALA A 134 22.14 -3.62 10.31
CA ALA A 134 22.11 -4.74 11.24
C ALA A 134 21.37 -4.39 12.54
N SER A 135 21.56 -3.16 13.05
CA SER A 135 20.84 -2.62 14.21
C SER A 135 19.46 -2.04 13.87
N GLN A 136 19.10 -1.99 12.58
CA GLN A 136 17.87 -1.37 12.08
C GLN A 136 17.77 0.14 12.38
N ASP A 137 18.90 0.81 12.57
CA ASP A 137 18.94 2.25 12.83
C ASP A 137 18.80 3.06 11.52
N ALA A 138 19.37 2.56 10.41
CA ALA A 138 19.24 3.16 9.09
C ALA A 138 19.32 2.12 7.95
N LEU A 139 18.86 2.47 6.76
CA LEU A 139 19.17 1.83 5.48
C LEU A 139 20.23 2.64 4.74
N VAL A 140 21.17 1.98 4.09
CA VAL A 140 22.11 2.61 3.15
C VAL A 140 21.65 2.40 1.71
N ALA A 141 21.52 3.51 0.98
CA ALA A 141 21.30 3.57 -0.46
C ALA A 141 22.45 4.32 -1.15
N ARG A 142 22.59 4.17 -2.47
CA ARG A 142 23.65 4.83 -3.24
C ARG A 142 23.04 5.79 -4.27
N MET A 143 23.61 6.99 -4.37
CA MET A 143 23.29 7.91 -5.45
C MET A 143 23.96 7.43 -6.74
N THR A 144 23.29 7.60 -7.86
CA THR A 144 23.88 7.48 -9.19
C THR A 144 23.32 8.60 -10.07
N PRO A 145 24.09 9.18 -11.01
CA PRO A 145 23.62 10.25 -11.89
C PRO A 145 22.41 9.79 -12.67
N GLY A 146 21.28 10.43 -12.39
CA GLY A 146 20.05 10.23 -13.12
C GLY A 146 19.68 11.41 -14.01
N ARG A 147 18.68 11.18 -14.83
CA ARG A 147 18.01 12.27 -15.53
C ARG A 147 17.25 13.12 -14.49
N ASN A 148 17.71 14.34 -14.26
CA ASN A 148 17.00 15.30 -13.42
C ASN A 148 15.56 15.46 -13.93
N GLY A 149 14.58 15.25 -13.05
CA GLY A 149 13.17 15.45 -13.37
C GLY A 149 12.50 14.29 -14.11
N ALA A 150 12.96 13.04 -13.93
CA ALA A 150 12.10 11.89 -14.17
C ALA A 150 10.72 12.16 -13.52
N SER A 151 9.65 11.87 -14.26
CA SER A 151 8.29 12.09 -13.77
C SER A 151 8.18 11.45 -12.40
N PRO A 152 7.64 12.18 -11.40
CA PRO A 152 7.42 11.57 -10.12
C PRO A 152 6.54 10.34 -10.36
N PRO A 153 6.92 9.17 -9.85
CA PRO A 153 6.10 7.98 -9.93
C PRO A 153 4.69 8.24 -9.37
N SER A 154 3.71 7.44 -9.79
CA SER A 154 2.30 7.67 -9.44
C SER A 154 2.11 7.78 -7.93
N GLU A 155 1.76 8.98 -7.44
CA GLU A 155 1.47 9.24 -6.02
C GLU A 155 0.18 8.56 -5.56
N ASP A 156 -0.60 7.98 -6.47
CA ASP A 156 -1.90 7.36 -6.18
C ASP A 156 -1.90 5.84 -6.44
N ALA A 157 -0.71 5.25 -6.61
CA ALA A 157 -0.58 3.83 -6.87
C ALA A 157 -1.13 3.00 -5.71
N ASN A 158 -2.11 2.15 -6.00
CA ASN A 158 -2.75 1.27 -5.00
C ASN A 158 -2.58 -0.21 -5.36
N GLN A 159 -1.87 -0.52 -6.45
CA GLN A 159 -1.55 -1.86 -6.90
C GLN A 159 -0.09 -1.90 -7.35
N LEU A 160 0.56 -3.05 -7.17
CA LEU A 160 1.85 -3.32 -7.75
C LEU A 160 1.70 -4.23 -8.97
N GLU A 161 2.30 -3.86 -10.08
CA GLU A 161 2.43 -4.69 -11.27
C GLU A 161 3.89 -5.04 -11.51
N ILE A 162 4.12 -6.25 -12.02
CA ILE A 162 5.45 -6.76 -12.30
C ILE A 162 5.60 -6.93 -13.80
N LEU A 163 6.63 -6.29 -14.35
CA LEU A 163 7.15 -6.53 -15.68
C LEU A 163 8.43 -7.35 -15.57
N THR A 164 8.58 -8.38 -16.39
CA THR A 164 9.82 -9.17 -16.47
C THR A 164 10.40 -9.06 -17.86
N TRP A 165 11.67 -8.65 -17.97
CA TRP A 165 12.47 -8.77 -19.17
C TRP A 165 13.48 -9.89 -18.98
N CYS A 166 13.34 -10.96 -19.77
CA CYS A 166 14.17 -12.15 -19.68
C CYS A 166 14.44 -12.67 -21.10
N PRO A 167 15.60 -12.36 -21.71
CA PRO A 167 15.90 -12.72 -23.09
C PRO A 167 16.13 -14.23 -23.30
N ALA A 168 16.43 -14.99 -22.24
CA ALA A 168 16.62 -16.44 -22.27
C ALA A 168 15.77 -17.13 -21.18
N PRO A 169 14.43 -17.14 -21.31
CA PRO A 169 13.53 -17.67 -20.29
C PRO A 169 13.62 -19.19 -20.09
N GLU A 170 14.19 -19.92 -21.06
CA GLU A 170 14.45 -21.36 -21.02
C GLU A 170 15.66 -21.75 -20.17
N ASP A 171 16.56 -20.82 -19.86
CA ASP A 171 17.68 -21.07 -18.96
C ASP A 171 17.15 -21.59 -17.60
N PRO A 172 17.69 -22.70 -17.05
CA PRO A 172 17.14 -23.31 -15.83
C PRO A 172 17.13 -22.40 -14.60
N VAL A 173 18.06 -21.45 -14.48
CA VAL A 173 18.10 -20.50 -13.37
C VAL A 173 17.08 -19.39 -13.60
N SER A 174 17.04 -18.82 -14.80
CA SER A 174 16.04 -17.81 -15.20
C SER A 174 14.61 -18.35 -15.06
N ALA A 175 14.35 -19.56 -15.54
CA ALA A 175 13.05 -20.22 -15.46
C ALA A 175 12.59 -20.41 -14.00
N LYS A 176 13.50 -20.84 -13.11
CA LYS A 176 13.20 -20.98 -11.68
C LYS A 176 12.87 -19.63 -11.03
N LEU A 177 13.62 -18.58 -11.38
CA LEU A 177 13.37 -17.25 -10.84
C LEU A 177 12.05 -16.65 -11.36
N LEU A 178 11.75 -16.81 -12.65
CA LEU A 178 10.47 -16.40 -13.24
C LEU A 178 9.30 -17.11 -12.55
N SER A 179 9.38 -18.44 -12.40
CA SER A 179 8.36 -19.22 -11.69
C SER A 179 8.20 -18.77 -10.23
N TYR A 180 9.29 -18.37 -9.57
CA TYR A 180 9.24 -17.85 -8.21
C TYR A 180 8.54 -16.49 -8.13
N ILE A 181 8.81 -15.59 -9.09
CA ILE A 181 8.15 -14.28 -9.19
C ILE A 181 6.64 -14.47 -9.44
N ASP A 182 6.26 -15.39 -10.33
CA ASP A 182 4.84 -15.71 -10.56
C ASP A 182 4.14 -16.22 -9.29
N ALA A 183 4.82 -17.09 -8.53
CA ALA A 183 4.32 -17.62 -7.28
C ALA A 183 4.12 -16.51 -6.23
N LEU A 184 5.07 -15.57 -6.12
CA LEU A 184 4.95 -14.40 -5.24
C LEU A 184 3.80 -13.48 -5.67
N ALA A 185 3.66 -13.22 -6.97
CA ALA A 185 2.56 -12.44 -7.52
C ALA A 185 1.21 -13.03 -7.15
N SER A 186 1.04 -14.34 -7.36
CA SER A 186 -0.15 -15.06 -6.96
C SER A 186 -0.38 -15.03 -5.44
N GLN A 187 0.66 -15.30 -4.64
CA GLN A 187 0.60 -15.32 -3.18
C GLN A 187 0.12 -13.99 -2.58
N PHE A 188 0.54 -12.86 -3.15
CA PHE A 188 0.21 -11.54 -2.64
C PHE A 188 -0.93 -10.83 -3.40
N GLY A 189 -1.61 -11.54 -4.31
CA GLY A 189 -2.75 -11.01 -5.06
C GLY A 189 -2.37 -9.89 -6.05
N MET A 190 -1.14 -9.90 -6.55
CA MET A 190 -0.70 -9.01 -7.63
C MET A 190 -1.17 -9.57 -8.98
N PRO A 191 -1.34 -8.74 -10.02
CA PRO A 191 -1.60 -9.22 -11.37
C PRO A 191 -0.50 -10.18 -11.83
N THR A 192 -0.88 -11.11 -12.72
CA THR A 192 0.10 -12.02 -13.34
C THR A 192 1.21 -11.19 -13.99
N PRO A 193 2.50 -11.46 -13.68
CA PRO A 193 3.61 -10.71 -14.25
C PRO A 193 3.57 -10.69 -15.78
N ARG A 194 3.72 -9.50 -16.36
CA ARG A 194 3.84 -9.34 -17.82
C ARG A 194 5.26 -9.76 -18.23
N ARG A 195 5.37 -10.62 -19.24
CA ARG A 195 6.66 -11.14 -19.73
C ARG A 195 7.04 -10.50 -21.05
N VAL A 196 8.28 -10.04 -21.14
CA VAL A 196 8.91 -9.42 -22.31
C VAL A 196 10.17 -10.21 -22.60
N VAL A 197 10.26 -10.76 -23.81
CA VAL A 197 11.45 -11.53 -24.24
C VAL A 197 12.31 -10.67 -25.17
N ASP A 198 11.68 -9.86 -26.02
CA ASP A 198 12.35 -8.99 -26.97
C ASP A 198 11.79 -7.56 -26.97
N SER A 199 12.49 -6.65 -27.65
CA SER A 199 12.08 -5.24 -27.76
C SER A 199 10.76 -5.04 -28.50
N ALA A 200 10.36 -5.95 -29.38
CA ALA A 200 9.12 -5.86 -30.13
C ALA A 200 7.89 -6.21 -29.26
N SER A 201 8.11 -6.97 -28.18
CA SER A 201 7.11 -7.33 -27.18
C SER A 201 6.93 -6.28 -26.06
N LEU A 202 7.73 -5.20 -26.07
CA LEU A 202 7.56 -4.12 -25.11
C LEU A 202 6.25 -3.36 -25.37
N PRO A 203 5.44 -3.12 -24.34
CA PRO A 203 4.25 -2.30 -24.50
C PRO A 203 4.65 -0.86 -24.82
N ALA A 204 3.82 -0.18 -25.61
CA ALA A 204 4.05 1.22 -25.96
C ALA A 204 3.98 2.17 -24.76
N SER A 205 3.32 1.74 -23.68
CA SER A 205 3.26 2.40 -22.38
C SER A 205 2.90 1.38 -21.30
N LEU A 206 3.46 1.57 -20.11
CA LEU A 206 3.12 0.87 -18.87
C LEU A 206 2.10 1.62 -18.01
N SER A 207 1.72 2.84 -18.39
CA SER A 207 0.90 3.71 -17.54
C SER A 207 -0.55 3.25 -17.44
N ASP A 208 -0.81 2.29 -16.57
CA ASP A 208 -2.14 2.05 -16.02
C ASP A 208 -2.30 2.95 -14.78
N GLU A 209 -3.21 3.93 -14.84
CA GLU A 209 -3.47 4.87 -13.74
C GLU A 209 -3.68 4.11 -12.42
N GLY A 210 -2.91 4.47 -11.38
CA GLY A 210 -3.02 3.87 -10.05
C GLY A 210 -2.25 2.56 -9.86
N THR A 211 -1.35 2.20 -10.79
CA THR A 211 -0.42 1.08 -10.63
C THR A 211 1.02 1.57 -10.42
N ALA A 212 1.72 0.93 -9.50
CA ALA A 212 3.17 1.05 -9.37
C ALA A 212 3.82 -0.09 -10.15
N GLN A 213 4.82 0.23 -10.98
CA GLN A 213 5.40 -0.70 -11.94
C GLN A 213 6.81 -1.13 -11.50
N VAL A 214 7.02 -2.44 -11.32
CA VAL A 214 8.33 -3.01 -10.99
C VAL A 214 8.87 -3.82 -12.16
N LEU A 215 10.01 -3.40 -12.71
CA LEU A 215 10.68 -4.10 -13.80
C LEU A 215 11.79 -5.01 -13.27
N HIS A 216 11.68 -6.30 -13.55
CA HIS A 216 12.70 -7.30 -13.31
C HIS A 216 13.50 -7.52 -14.59
N VAL A 217 14.82 -7.37 -14.50
CA VAL A 217 15.76 -7.72 -15.57
C VAL A 217 16.44 -9.01 -15.16
N ILE A 218 16.17 -10.09 -15.89
CA ILE A 218 16.66 -11.43 -15.56
C ILE A 218 17.54 -11.91 -16.69
N CYS A 219 18.86 -11.90 -16.47
CA CYS A 219 19.82 -12.45 -17.39
C CYS A 219 21.15 -12.74 -16.68
N HIS A 220 21.96 -13.60 -17.28
CA HIS A 220 23.32 -13.79 -16.81
C HIS A 220 24.13 -12.51 -17.06
N GLY A 221 25.02 -12.19 -16.13
CA GLY A 221 25.88 -11.03 -16.18
C GLY A 221 27.29 -11.37 -15.75
N ARG A 222 28.25 -10.62 -16.28
CA ARG A 222 29.60 -10.57 -15.73
C ARG A 222 30.22 -9.21 -15.99
N ALA A 223 31.02 -8.74 -15.05
CA ALA A 223 31.96 -7.67 -15.28
C ALA A 223 33.05 -8.17 -16.25
N ALA A 224 33.21 -7.49 -17.38
CA ALA A 224 34.26 -7.77 -18.35
C ALA A 224 34.96 -6.46 -18.73
N ARG A 225 36.22 -6.32 -18.30
CA ARG A 225 37.01 -5.08 -18.44
C ARG A 225 36.30 -3.90 -17.77
N GLU A 226 35.91 -2.88 -18.54
CA GLU A 226 35.35 -1.62 -18.06
C GLU A 226 33.80 -1.58 -18.15
N GLN A 227 33.17 -2.71 -18.52
CA GLN A 227 31.71 -2.80 -18.74
C GLN A 227 31.12 -4.08 -18.15
N VAL A 228 29.81 -4.10 -18.00
CA VAL A 228 29.04 -5.32 -17.72
C VAL A 228 28.59 -5.95 -19.06
N GLU A 229 28.96 -7.20 -19.30
CA GLU A 229 28.44 -8.01 -20.40
C GLU A 229 27.22 -8.78 -19.91
N LEU A 230 26.16 -8.79 -20.70
CA LEU A 230 24.98 -9.64 -20.49
C LEU A 230 25.11 -10.87 -21.39
N LEU A 231 24.89 -12.05 -20.83
CA LEU A 231 24.98 -13.31 -21.56
C LEU A 231 23.56 -13.81 -21.87
N VAL A 232 23.29 -14.09 -23.14
CA VAL A 232 22.00 -14.59 -23.61
C VAL A 232 22.21 -16.00 -24.18
N GLY A 233 21.54 -16.99 -23.59
CA GLY A 233 21.59 -18.39 -24.02
C GLY A 233 22.89 -19.14 -23.66
N GLU A 234 22.89 -20.44 -23.97
CA GLU A 234 24.00 -21.37 -23.65
C GLU A 234 25.21 -21.22 -24.59
N GLU A 235 25.02 -20.71 -25.82
CA GLU A 235 26.08 -20.58 -26.84
C GLU A 235 27.00 -19.35 -26.64
N GLY A 236 26.73 -18.53 -25.61
CA GLY A 236 27.61 -17.43 -25.22
C GLY A 236 27.44 -16.15 -26.04
N ASP A 237 26.26 -15.94 -26.64
CA ASP A 237 25.91 -14.65 -27.24
C ASP A 237 25.97 -13.55 -26.20
N ARG A 238 26.72 -12.49 -26.51
CA ARG A 238 26.99 -11.38 -25.61
C ARG A 238 26.23 -10.14 -26.05
N LEU A 239 25.44 -9.58 -25.15
CA LEU A 239 24.88 -8.24 -25.30
C LEU A 239 25.70 -7.28 -24.44
N ALA A 240 26.05 -6.13 -25.01
CA ALA A 240 26.58 -5.03 -24.20
C ALA A 240 25.49 -4.54 -23.23
N ALA A 241 25.86 -4.11 -22.01
CA ALA A 241 24.93 -3.48 -21.07
C ALA A 241 24.10 -2.36 -21.71
N GLY A 242 24.72 -1.59 -22.62
CA GLY A 242 24.05 -0.55 -23.39
C GLY A 242 22.85 -1.04 -24.20
N THR A 243 22.86 -2.28 -24.66
CA THR A 243 21.78 -2.87 -25.44
C THR A 243 20.53 -3.07 -24.58
N ALA A 244 20.66 -3.61 -23.37
CA ALA A 244 19.51 -3.78 -22.48
C ALA A 244 18.91 -2.43 -22.05
N SER A 245 19.75 -1.45 -21.68
CA SER A 245 19.26 -0.11 -21.36
C SER A 245 18.58 0.56 -22.56
N HIS A 246 19.10 0.35 -23.77
CA HIS A 246 18.50 0.91 -24.99
C HIS A 246 17.16 0.25 -25.33
N VAL A 247 17.09 -1.08 -25.24
CA VAL A 247 15.86 -1.85 -25.46
C VAL A 247 14.78 -1.42 -24.47
N LEU A 248 15.11 -1.27 -23.19
CA LEU A 248 14.16 -0.95 -22.13
C LEU A 248 13.91 0.55 -21.96
N ALA A 249 14.72 1.43 -22.58
CA ALA A 249 14.58 2.89 -22.48
C ALA A 249 13.14 3.41 -22.65
N PRO A 250 12.30 2.90 -23.57
CA PRO A 250 10.92 3.36 -23.72
C PRO A 250 10.07 3.22 -22.46
N VAL A 251 10.35 2.21 -21.62
CA VAL A 251 9.56 1.90 -20.42
C VAL A 251 10.23 2.33 -19.11
N LEU A 252 11.53 2.62 -19.10
CA LEU A 252 12.27 2.95 -17.87
C LEU A 252 11.80 4.25 -17.20
N GLY A 253 11.22 5.19 -17.95
CA GLY A 253 10.61 6.40 -17.39
C GLY A 253 9.22 6.19 -16.78
N GLU A 254 8.63 5.00 -16.95
CA GLU A 254 7.29 4.65 -16.48
C GLU A 254 7.30 3.63 -15.33
N VAL A 255 8.49 3.16 -14.91
CA VAL A 255 8.66 2.23 -13.79
C VAL A 255 8.98 2.95 -12.48
N ASP A 256 8.53 2.39 -11.38
CA ASP A 256 8.83 2.85 -10.01
C ASP A 256 10.13 2.26 -9.46
N LEU A 257 10.48 1.06 -9.93
CA LEU A 257 11.60 0.30 -9.42
C LEU A 257 12.09 -0.68 -10.48
N VAL A 258 13.40 -0.73 -10.66
CA VAL A 258 14.07 -1.80 -11.40
C VAL A 258 14.72 -2.76 -10.41
N VAL A 259 14.60 -4.07 -10.65
CA VAL A 259 15.30 -5.12 -9.91
C VAL A 259 16.15 -5.93 -10.89
N LEU A 260 17.47 -5.77 -10.80
CA LEU A 260 18.43 -6.47 -11.64
C LEU A 260 18.81 -7.81 -11.01
N HIS A 261 18.43 -8.89 -11.68
CA HIS A 261 18.92 -10.25 -11.40
C HIS A 261 20.07 -10.56 -12.35
N VAL A 262 21.05 -9.66 -12.37
CA VAL A 262 22.22 -9.69 -13.25
C VAL A 262 23.46 -9.69 -12.38
N CYS A 263 24.20 -10.79 -12.34
CA CYS A 263 25.45 -10.89 -11.56
C CYS A 263 26.36 -9.70 -11.86
N GLU A 264 26.87 -9.05 -10.81
CA GLU A 264 27.76 -7.88 -10.89
C GLU A 264 27.13 -6.67 -11.60
N GLY A 265 25.80 -6.63 -11.79
CA GLY A 265 25.11 -5.53 -12.46
C GLY A 265 25.21 -4.18 -11.73
N GLY A 266 25.47 -4.19 -10.43
CA GLY A 266 25.70 -3.02 -9.59
C GLY A 266 27.17 -2.72 -9.31
N VAL A 267 28.12 -3.39 -9.98
CA VAL A 267 29.55 -3.12 -9.76
C VAL A 267 29.92 -1.71 -10.22
N ALA A 268 30.79 -1.04 -9.47
CA ALA A 268 31.33 0.27 -9.88
C ALA A 268 32.25 0.09 -11.11
N THR A 269 32.11 0.98 -12.09
CA THR A 269 32.94 1.04 -13.30
C THR A 269 33.80 2.31 -13.30
N PRO A 270 34.93 2.34 -14.05
CA PRO A 270 35.81 3.52 -14.10
C PRO A 270 35.08 4.79 -14.54
N SER A 271 34.26 4.67 -15.58
CA SER A 271 33.29 5.68 -15.96
C SER A 271 31.93 5.29 -15.40
N GLU A 272 31.28 6.22 -14.71
CA GLU A 272 29.97 6.00 -14.11
C GLU A 272 28.94 5.48 -15.11
N LEU A 273 28.96 6.03 -16.33
CA LEU A 273 27.95 5.75 -17.34
C LEU A 273 28.15 4.39 -18.01
N ASP A 274 29.22 3.68 -17.67
CA ASP A 274 29.45 2.32 -18.14
C ASP A 274 28.81 1.25 -17.25
N GLY A 275 28.38 1.63 -16.04
CA GLY A 275 27.61 0.79 -15.14
C GLY A 275 26.18 0.59 -15.64
N LEU A 276 25.68 -0.64 -15.56
CA LEU A 276 24.32 -0.99 -15.99
C LEU A 276 23.26 -0.18 -15.22
N VAL A 277 23.43 -0.06 -13.90
CA VAL A 277 22.56 0.75 -13.03
C VAL A 277 22.51 2.22 -13.47
N ALA A 278 23.67 2.85 -13.67
CA ALA A 278 23.73 4.26 -14.06
C ALA A 278 23.02 4.49 -15.40
N ARG A 279 23.19 3.59 -16.38
CA ARG A 279 22.48 3.66 -17.66
C ARG A 279 20.97 3.57 -17.51
N PHE A 280 20.48 2.72 -16.62
CA PHE A 280 19.05 2.58 -16.36
C PHE A 280 18.47 3.83 -15.71
N VAL A 281 19.17 4.38 -14.73
CA VAL A 281 18.76 5.59 -14.01
C VAL A 281 18.84 6.83 -14.91
N GLN A 282 19.83 6.91 -15.80
CA GLN A 282 19.87 7.92 -16.86
C GLN A 282 18.75 7.78 -17.89
N ALA A 283 18.36 6.55 -18.23
CA ALA A 283 17.26 6.29 -19.14
C ALA A 283 15.88 6.58 -18.54
N GLY A 284 15.79 6.82 -17.24
CA GLY A 284 14.57 7.31 -16.58
C GLY A 284 14.16 6.54 -15.34
N ALA A 285 14.82 5.42 -15.01
CA ALA A 285 14.47 4.65 -13.83
C ALA A 285 14.75 5.46 -12.55
N PRO A 286 13.78 5.61 -11.64
CA PRO A 286 13.98 6.40 -10.42
C PRO A 286 14.84 5.67 -9.39
N ALA A 287 14.74 4.33 -9.34
CA ALA A 287 15.46 3.45 -8.44
C ALA A 287 15.84 2.14 -9.14
N CYS A 288 16.94 1.55 -8.69
CA CYS A 288 17.41 0.25 -9.16
C CYS A 288 17.98 -0.55 -7.98
N ILE A 289 17.56 -1.81 -7.83
CA ILE A 289 18.19 -2.78 -6.92
C ILE A 289 19.08 -3.67 -7.76
N ALA A 290 20.37 -3.75 -7.44
CA ALA A 290 21.31 -4.55 -8.22
C ALA A 290 22.37 -5.21 -7.34
N PRO A 291 22.82 -6.44 -7.68
CA PRO A 291 23.90 -7.09 -6.96
C PRO A 291 25.26 -6.50 -7.37
N THR A 292 26.11 -6.20 -6.39
CA THR A 292 27.50 -5.73 -6.61
C THR A 292 28.50 -6.83 -6.93
N SER A 293 28.15 -8.09 -6.64
CA SER A 293 28.89 -9.30 -6.96
C SER A 293 27.98 -10.32 -7.64
N ARG A 294 28.45 -11.56 -7.80
CA ARG A 294 27.60 -12.69 -8.16
C ARG A 294 26.43 -12.84 -7.17
N LEU A 295 25.29 -13.33 -7.65
CA LEU A 295 24.06 -13.46 -6.87
C LEU A 295 23.56 -14.90 -6.95
N SER A 296 23.42 -15.55 -5.80
CA SER A 296 22.80 -16.87 -5.68
C SER A 296 21.28 -16.78 -5.84
N LEU A 297 20.68 -17.83 -6.39
CA LEU A 297 19.22 -17.93 -6.53
C LEU A 297 18.55 -17.90 -5.15
N GLU A 298 19.12 -18.56 -4.15
CA GLU A 298 18.62 -18.62 -2.78
C GLU A 298 18.55 -17.22 -2.14
N ALA A 299 19.59 -16.39 -2.33
CA ALA A 299 19.60 -15.03 -1.81
C ALA A 299 18.59 -14.14 -2.55
N SER A 300 18.49 -14.26 -3.88
CA SER A 300 17.47 -13.54 -4.66
C SER A 300 16.05 -13.89 -4.18
N GLN A 301 15.76 -15.18 -4.01
CA GLN A 301 14.46 -15.64 -3.52
C GLN A 301 14.17 -15.13 -2.10
N ALA A 302 15.14 -15.24 -1.18
CA ALA A 302 14.98 -14.75 0.19
C ALA A 302 14.71 -13.25 0.23
N PHE A 303 15.39 -12.46 -0.60
CA PHE A 303 15.18 -11.03 -0.71
C PHE A 303 13.77 -10.70 -1.24
N LEU A 304 13.38 -11.28 -2.37
CA LEU A 304 12.07 -11.02 -2.99
C LEU A 304 10.90 -11.42 -2.08
N ARG A 305 11.05 -12.52 -1.33
CA ARG A 305 10.06 -12.98 -0.35
C ARG A 305 9.71 -11.96 0.72
N SER A 306 10.63 -11.05 1.05
CA SER A 306 10.42 -9.99 2.03
C SER A 306 10.23 -8.61 1.39
N LEU A 307 10.79 -8.38 0.20
CA LEU A 307 10.60 -7.15 -0.58
C LEU A 307 9.10 -6.93 -0.89
N TYR A 308 8.46 -7.87 -1.58
CA TYR A 308 7.09 -7.70 -2.07
C TYR A 308 6.02 -7.56 -0.99
N PRO A 309 5.95 -8.40 0.06
CA PRO A 309 4.95 -8.18 1.10
C PRO A 309 5.11 -6.82 1.76
N THR A 310 6.34 -6.32 1.92
CA THR A 310 6.59 -4.98 2.47
C THR A 310 6.06 -3.90 1.52
N LEU A 311 6.33 -3.98 0.22
CA LEU A 311 5.82 -3.04 -0.78
C LEU A 311 4.28 -3.07 -0.88
N VAL A 312 3.69 -4.25 -0.94
CA VAL A 312 2.22 -4.43 -1.07
C VAL A 312 1.49 -3.98 0.20
N SER A 313 2.12 -4.09 1.37
CA SER A 313 1.59 -3.57 2.64
C SER A 313 1.84 -2.07 2.84
N GLY A 314 2.33 -1.37 1.82
CA GLY A 314 2.55 0.08 1.86
C GLY A 314 3.76 0.51 2.68
N GLY A 315 4.75 -0.37 2.85
CA GLY A 315 6.07 0.03 3.31
C GLY A 315 6.80 0.89 2.27
N SER A 316 7.74 1.71 2.73
CA SER A 316 8.59 2.49 1.84
C SER A 316 9.49 1.56 1.01
N LEU A 317 10.04 2.07 -0.10
CA LEU A 317 11.08 1.36 -0.85
C LEU A 317 12.26 1.01 0.07
N ALA A 318 12.60 1.90 1.00
CA ALA A 318 13.66 1.66 1.97
C ALA A 318 13.33 0.51 2.94
N ASP A 319 12.12 0.49 3.49
CA ASP A 319 11.67 -0.60 4.38
C ASP A 319 11.69 -1.94 3.66
N ALA A 320 11.27 -1.97 2.39
CA ALA A 320 11.23 -3.18 1.59
C ALA A 320 12.63 -3.73 1.31
N VAL A 321 13.60 -2.88 0.95
CA VAL A 321 14.99 -3.29 0.75
C VAL A 321 15.60 -3.76 2.08
N ALA A 322 15.39 -3.03 3.18
CA ALA A 322 15.87 -3.43 4.50
C ALA A 322 15.30 -4.80 4.91
N ALA A 323 14.01 -5.05 4.67
CA ALA A 323 13.37 -6.34 4.93
C ALA A 323 13.97 -7.46 4.06
N GLY A 324 14.18 -7.20 2.76
CA GLY A 324 14.85 -8.13 1.85
C GLY A 324 16.25 -8.50 2.32
N ARG A 325 17.08 -7.51 2.64
CA ARG A 325 18.45 -7.73 3.16
C ARG A 325 18.45 -8.51 4.47
N ARG A 326 17.55 -8.21 5.40
CA ARG A 326 17.40 -8.99 6.65
C ARG A 326 17.07 -10.45 6.36
N ALA A 327 16.19 -10.73 5.39
CA ALA A 327 15.86 -12.09 5.01
C ALA A 327 17.04 -12.85 4.39
N VAL A 328 17.88 -12.17 3.59
CA VAL A 328 19.13 -12.74 3.08
C VAL A 328 20.13 -13.01 4.21
N ARG A 329 20.30 -12.06 5.14
CA ARG A 329 21.19 -12.22 6.30
C ARG A 329 20.77 -13.41 7.16
N ALA A 330 19.47 -13.62 7.32
CA ALA A 330 18.91 -14.75 8.06
C ALA A 330 19.20 -16.13 7.43
N LEU A 331 19.61 -16.18 6.15
CA LEU A 331 20.09 -17.44 5.55
C LEU A 331 21.41 -17.91 6.18
N ALA A 332 22.20 -16.99 6.77
CA ALA A 332 23.49 -17.27 7.40
C ALA A 332 24.41 -18.14 6.52
N MET A 333 24.46 -17.84 5.22
CA MET A 333 25.25 -18.57 4.24
C MET A 333 26.62 -17.91 4.07
N PRO A 334 27.75 -18.62 4.31
CA PRO A 334 29.08 -18.02 4.24
C PRO A 334 29.51 -17.60 2.82
N HIS A 335 28.78 -18.03 1.79
CA HIS A 335 29.14 -17.77 0.39
C HIS A 335 29.01 -16.27 0.02
N PRO A 336 29.98 -15.68 -0.69
CA PRO A 336 29.92 -14.29 -1.18
C PRO A 336 28.63 -13.96 -1.94
N ASP A 337 28.17 -14.88 -2.79
CA ASP A 337 26.99 -14.69 -3.63
C ASP A 337 25.67 -14.70 -2.85
N SER A 338 25.72 -14.99 -1.54
CA SER A 338 24.57 -15.03 -0.65
C SER A 338 24.66 -13.98 0.47
N ARG A 339 25.60 -13.02 0.38
CA ARG A 339 25.73 -11.98 1.39
C ARG A 339 24.66 -10.92 1.24
N TRP A 340 24.11 -10.49 2.38
CA TRP A 340 22.95 -9.62 2.45
C TRP A 340 23.21 -8.20 1.91
N TYR A 341 24.43 -7.69 2.07
CA TYR A 341 24.84 -6.38 1.59
C TYR A 341 25.03 -6.33 0.07
N ASN A 342 25.00 -7.49 -0.61
CA ASN A 342 25.27 -7.56 -2.04
C ASN A 342 24.17 -6.87 -2.87
N GLN A 343 22.91 -6.89 -2.41
CA GLN A 343 21.78 -6.33 -3.14
C GLN A 343 21.61 -4.85 -2.79
N VAL A 344 22.19 -4.00 -3.62
CA VAL A 344 22.34 -2.57 -3.37
C VAL A 344 21.18 -1.79 -3.96
N LEU A 345 20.60 -0.86 -3.20
CA LEU A 345 19.62 0.11 -3.68
C LEU A 345 20.35 1.34 -4.21
N PHE A 346 20.15 1.63 -5.49
CA PHE A 346 20.61 2.82 -6.18
C PHE A 346 19.44 3.74 -6.51
N VAL A 347 19.66 5.05 -6.41
CA VAL A 347 18.65 6.07 -6.70
C VAL A 347 19.23 7.20 -7.55
N GLY A 348 18.40 7.74 -8.45
CA GLY A 348 18.75 8.93 -9.23
C GLY A 348 18.43 10.26 -8.55
N ASP A 349 17.61 10.24 -7.50
CA ASP A 349 17.14 11.42 -6.77
C ASP A 349 16.82 11.05 -5.32
N LEU A 350 17.15 11.94 -4.37
CA LEU A 350 16.86 11.75 -2.95
C LEU A 350 15.35 11.58 -2.68
N ARG A 351 14.50 12.24 -3.48
CA ARG A 351 13.04 12.15 -3.35
C ARG A 351 12.53 10.72 -3.54
N THR A 352 13.23 9.88 -4.31
CA THR A 352 12.83 8.49 -4.56
C THR A 352 12.79 7.67 -3.27
N VAL A 353 13.78 7.83 -2.38
CA VAL A 353 13.81 7.14 -1.08
C VAL A 353 13.09 7.90 0.03
N ALA A 354 12.78 9.19 -0.18
CA ALA A 354 11.90 9.95 0.71
C ALA A 354 10.41 9.55 0.55
N ARG A 355 10.07 8.74 -0.46
CA ARG A 355 8.71 8.26 -0.69
C ARG A 355 8.25 7.39 0.49
N PRO A 356 7.08 7.66 1.08
CA PRO A 356 6.58 6.87 2.19
C PRO A 356 6.20 5.44 1.76
N CYS A 357 5.76 5.25 0.51
CA CYS A 357 5.39 3.96 -0.04
C CYS A 357 5.44 3.98 -1.58
N LEU A 358 5.61 2.80 -2.19
CA LEU A 358 5.34 2.63 -3.64
C LEU A 358 3.86 2.39 -3.91
N VAL A 359 3.19 1.70 -2.97
CA VAL A 359 1.78 1.36 -3.05
C VAL A 359 1.11 1.86 -1.79
N HIS A 360 0.04 2.63 -1.91
CA HIS A 360 -0.73 3.06 -0.75
C HIS A 360 -1.51 1.88 -0.16
N GLU A 361 -1.50 1.76 1.17
CA GLU A 361 -2.39 0.83 1.85
C GLU A 361 -3.83 1.18 1.48
N ARG A 362 -4.53 0.23 0.85
CA ARG A 362 -5.91 0.42 0.45
C ARG A 362 -6.78 0.55 1.68
N TRP A 363 -7.69 1.50 1.66
CA TRP A 363 -8.64 1.68 2.75
C TRP A 363 -9.52 0.43 2.92
N VAL A 364 -9.68 -0.03 4.16
CA VAL A 364 -10.57 -1.11 4.56
C VAL A 364 -11.32 -0.68 5.82
N PRO A 365 -12.64 -0.95 5.95
CA PRO A 365 -13.37 -0.64 7.18
C PRO A 365 -12.76 -1.34 8.40
N GLU A 366 -12.84 -0.71 9.56
CA GLU A 366 -12.28 -1.25 10.79
C GLU A 366 -12.85 -2.64 11.13
N GLY A 367 -11.96 -3.57 11.46
CA GLY A 367 -12.30 -4.95 11.84
C GLY A 367 -12.55 -5.91 10.66
N TRP A 368 -12.58 -5.43 9.42
CA TRP A 368 -12.76 -6.32 8.26
C TRP A 368 -11.50 -7.17 8.03
N PRO A 369 -11.65 -8.43 7.57
CA PRO A 369 -10.51 -9.22 7.14
C PRO A 369 -9.91 -8.66 5.83
N ARG A 370 -8.71 -9.12 5.46
CA ARG A 370 -8.06 -8.67 4.21
C ARG A 370 -8.92 -9.04 2.99
N PRO A 371 -9.38 -8.09 2.17
CA PRO A 371 -10.15 -8.36 0.95
C PRO A 371 -9.29 -8.99 -0.16
N SER A 372 -9.92 -9.60 -1.14
CA SER A 372 -9.30 -9.88 -2.45
C SER A 372 -8.95 -8.58 -3.21
N PRO A 373 -8.12 -8.62 -4.26
CA PRO A 373 -7.70 -7.42 -4.99
C PRO A 373 -8.87 -6.61 -5.60
N ASP A 374 -9.89 -7.26 -6.14
CA ASP A 374 -11.08 -6.61 -6.72
C ASP A 374 -11.97 -5.97 -5.64
N ALA A 375 -12.17 -6.63 -4.50
CA ALA A 375 -12.89 -6.06 -3.36
C ALA A 375 -12.12 -4.89 -2.73
N ALA A 376 -10.79 -5.00 -2.62
CA ALA A 376 -9.92 -3.93 -2.14
C ALA A 376 -10.00 -2.69 -3.05
N ALA A 377 -10.05 -2.88 -4.37
CA ALA A 377 -10.18 -1.79 -5.33
C ALA A 377 -11.53 -1.06 -5.19
N LEU A 378 -12.61 -1.81 -4.94
CA LEU A 378 -13.93 -1.21 -4.65
C LEU A 378 -13.92 -0.37 -3.37
N LEU A 379 -13.35 -0.90 -2.29
CA LEU A 379 -13.27 -0.22 -1.00
C LEU A 379 -12.44 1.07 -1.12
N ASP A 380 -11.31 1.01 -1.83
CA ASP A 380 -10.45 2.16 -2.07
C ASP A 380 -11.14 3.23 -2.93
N GLU A 381 -11.83 2.87 -4.02
CA GLU A 381 -12.62 3.85 -4.80
C GLU A 381 -13.77 4.42 -3.96
N ALA A 382 -14.40 3.64 -3.08
CA ALA A 382 -15.42 4.16 -2.18
C ALA A 382 -14.84 5.20 -1.20
N PHE A 383 -13.66 4.92 -0.64
CA PHE A 383 -12.92 5.88 0.19
C PHE A 383 -12.55 7.15 -0.58
N ARG A 384 -12.01 7.03 -1.80
CA ARG A 384 -11.70 8.18 -2.66
C ARG A 384 -12.94 9.01 -3.02
N ILE A 385 -14.08 8.36 -3.27
CA ILE A 385 -15.36 9.07 -3.46
C ILE A 385 -15.74 9.83 -2.19
N ALA A 386 -15.60 9.22 -1.01
CA ALA A 386 -15.86 9.89 0.27
C ALA A 386 -14.96 11.11 0.49
N CYS A 387 -13.66 11.00 0.19
CA CYS A 387 -12.71 12.11 0.23
C CYS A 387 -13.09 13.24 -0.76
N ARG A 388 -13.34 12.90 -2.03
CA ARG A 388 -13.72 13.89 -3.07
C ARG A 388 -15.05 14.60 -2.79
N THR A 389 -15.98 13.92 -2.15
CA THR A 389 -17.27 14.49 -1.76
C THR A 389 -17.23 15.25 -0.43
N GLY A 390 -16.08 15.24 0.28
CA GLY A 390 -15.96 15.85 1.60
C GLY A 390 -16.88 15.20 2.65
N SER A 391 -17.22 13.91 2.46
CA SER A 391 -18.19 13.23 3.33
C SER A 391 -17.62 12.98 4.73
N GLY A 392 -16.32 12.72 4.85
CA GLY A 392 -15.70 12.48 6.17
C GLY A 392 -16.17 11.19 6.86
N PHE A 393 -16.77 10.27 6.11
CA PHE A 393 -17.09 8.88 6.47
C PHE A 393 -17.17 8.03 5.20
N VAL A 394 -17.03 6.71 5.32
CA VAL A 394 -17.34 5.76 4.23
C VAL A 394 -18.51 4.87 4.64
N GLY A 395 -19.48 4.70 3.74
CA GLY A 395 -20.74 4.01 3.97
C GLY A 395 -21.22 3.26 2.73
N LEU A 396 -22.42 2.69 2.78
CA LEU A 396 -22.96 1.91 1.66
C LEU A 396 -23.20 2.74 0.40
N GLU A 397 -23.46 4.04 0.54
CA GLU A 397 -23.63 4.97 -0.57
C GLU A 397 -22.34 5.11 -1.38
N HIS A 398 -21.20 5.12 -0.68
CA HIS A 398 -19.88 5.21 -1.30
C HIS A 398 -19.53 3.91 -2.01
N LEU A 399 -19.79 2.75 -1.39
CA LEU A 399 -19.64 1.44 -2.06
C LEU A 399 -20.54 1.33 -3.29
N ALA A 400 -21.77 1.82 -3.21
CA ALA A 400 -22.69 1.79 -4.35
C ALA A 400 -22.21 2.67 -5.51
N LEU A 401 -21.72 3.88 -5.19
CA LEU A 401 -21.14 4.79 -6.18
C LEU A 401 -19.85 4.21 -6.80
N ALA A 402 -18.99 3.60 -5.99
CA ALA A 402 -17.76 2.94 -6.46
C ALA A 402 -18.10 1.78 -7.41
N LEU A 403 -19.01 0.89 -7.01
CA LEU A 403 -19.41 -0.25 -7.84
C LEU A 403 -19.98 0.22 -9.18
N SER A 404 -20.75 1.31 -9.19
CA SER A 404 -21.33 1.89 -10.40
C SER A 404 -20.29 2.37 -11.43
N ARG A 405 -19.03 2.58 -11.02
CA ARG A 405 -17.93 3.07 -11.86
C ARG A 405 -16.95 1.99 -12.29
N MET A 406 -16.83 0.92 -11.53
CA MET A 406 -15.79 -0.07 -11.77
C MET A 406 -16.07 -0.88 -13.05
N PRO A 407 -15.07 -1.06 -13.94
CA PRO A 407 -15.11 -2.08 -14.97
C PRO A 407 -14.94 -3.44 -14.29
N LEU A 408 -16.05 -4.13 -14.02
CA LEU A 408 -16.00 -5.43 -13.34
C LEU A 408 -15.74 -6.56 -14.33
N GLY A 409 -14.84 -7.48 -13.96
CA GLY A 409 -14.69 -8.79 -14.59
C GLY A 409 -15.45 -9.93 -13.88
N ALA A 410 -16.08 -9.65 -12.73
CA ALA A 410 -16.82 -10.65 -11.97
C ALA A 410 -18.24 -10.84 -12.53
N ALA A 411 -18.48 -11.99 -13.16
CA ALA A 411 -19.79 -12.41 -13.64
C ALA A 411 -20.81 -12.41 -12.48
N GLY A 412 -21.97 -11.78 -12.67
CA GLY A 412 -23.10 -11.80 -11.74
C GLY A 412 -23.41 -10.47 -11.04
N LEU A 413 -22.49 -9.50 -11.04
CA LEU A 413 -22.72 -8.17 -10.44
C LEU A 413 -23.16 -7.10 -11.45
N GLU A 414 -23.24 -7.42 -12.74
CA GLU A 414 -23.55 -6.44 -13.79
C GLU A 414 -24.93 -5.82 -13.59
N ARG A 415 -25.91 -6.63 -13.16
CA ARG A 415 -27.28 -6.16 -12.89
C ARG A 415 -27.32 -5.21 -11.69
N VAL A 416 -26.60 -5.52 -10.62
CA VAL A 416 -26.49 -4.64 -9.43
C VAL A 416 -25.82 -3.33 -9.84
N ARG A 417 -24.67 -3.41 -10.51
CA ARG A 417 -23.93 -2.24 -11.03
C ARG A 417 -24.80 -1.35 -11.91
N PHE A 418 -25.49 -1.92 -12.89
CA PHE A 418 -26.36 -1.17 -13.80
C PHE A 418 -27.41 -0.37 -13.04
N GLN A 419 -28.03 -0.99 -12.03
CA GLN A 419 -29.11 -0.37 -11.27
C GLN A 419 -28.60 0.70 -10.30
N LEU A 420 -27.43 0.50 -9.71
CA LEU A 420 -26.75 1.54 -8.95
C LEU A 420 -26.33 2.70 -9.85
N GLY A 421 -25.88 2.41 -11.08
CA GLY A 421 -25.57 3.41 -12.12
C GLY A 421 -26.77 4.30 -12.44
N LEU A 422 -27.97 3.72 -12.61
CA LEU A 422 -29.23 4.48 -12.82
C LEU A 422 -29.58 5.41 -11.65
N ARG A 423 -29.02 5.19 -10.46
CA ARG A 423 -29.29 5.95 -9.23
C ARG A 423 -28.11 6.80 -8.76
N ARG A 424 -27.01 6.85 -9.52
CA ARG A 424 -25.77 7.58 -9.17
C ARG A 424 -26.03 9.02 -8.75
N GLU A 425 -26.80 9.78 -9.53
CA GLU A 425 -27.15 11.17 -9.20
C GLU A 425 -27.95 11.29 -7.91
N GLN A 426 -28.79 10.31 -7.59
CA GLN A 426 -29.56 10.32 -6.34
C GLN A 426 -28.65 10.09 -5.13
N PHE A 427 -27.64 9.22 -5.23
CA PHE A 427 -26.63 9.04 -4.19
C PHE A 427 -25.79 10.32 -3.99
N LEU A 428 -25.34 10.97 -5.07
CA LEU A 428 -24.59 12.22 -4.97
C LEU A 428 -25.43 13.34 -4.35
N GLN A 429 -26.70 13.48 -4.75
CA GLN A 429 -27.63 14.44 -4.16
C GLN A 429 -27.94 14.12 -2.70
N TYR A 430 -27.97 12.84 -2.32
CA TYR A 430 -28.13 12.41 -0.94
C TYR A 430 -26.92 12.84 -0.10
N LEU A 431 -25.69 12.52 -0.52
CA LEU A 431 -24.47 12.90 0.17
C LEU A 431 -24.33 14.43 0.30
N ALA A 432 -24.67 15.18 -0.76
CA ALA A 432 -24.65 16.65 -0.76
C ALA A 432 -25.66 17.32 0.20
N THR A 433 -26.55 16.55 0.85
CA THR A 433 -27.48 17.12 1.83
C THR A 433 -26.88 17.30 3.23
N PHE A 434 -25.77 16.61 3.50
CA PHE A 434 -25.02 16.78 4.73
C PHE A 434 -24.11 18.01 4.65
N VAL A 435 -23.88 18.65 5.80
CA VAL A 435 -23.01 19.83 5.90
C VAL A 435 -21.92 19.59 6.94
N PRO A 436 -20.65 19.86 6.63
CA PRO A 436 -19.55 19.67 7.58
C PRO A 436 -19.62 20.65 8.76
N VAL A 437 -19.11 20.19 9.90
CA VAL A 437 -18.93 20.92 11.16
C VAL A 437 -17.43 21.05 11.40
N ALA A 438 -16.88 22.25 11.23
CA ALA A 438 -15.43 22.49 11.15
C ALA A 438 -14.62 22.01 12.37
N ALA A 439 -15.23 21.96 13.56
CA ALA A 439 -14.55 21.52 14.79
C ALA A 439 -14.40 20.00 14.93
N ARG A 440 -15.00 19.20 14.03
CA ARG A 440 -15.07 17.74 14.15
C ARG A 440 -14.16 17.06 13.13
N LYS A 441 -13.61 15.91 13.50
CA LYS A 441 -12.74 15.10 12.65
C LYS A 441 -13.57 14.09 11.85
N ALA A 442 -13.07 13.77 10.66
CA ALA A 442 -13.62 12.67 9.87
C ALA A 442 -13.42 11.33 10.59
N ASP A 443 -14.36 10.42 10.41
CA ASP A 443 -14.28 9.05 10.90
C ASP A 443 -14.21 8.08 9.70
N TRP A 444 -13.00 7.63 9.40
CA TRP A 444 -12.74 6.73 8.28
C TRP A 444 -12.82 5.26 8.68
N SER A 445 -13.25 4.89 9.88
CA SER A 445 -13.40 3.48 10.28
C SER A 445 -14.54 2.75 9.54
N GLY A 446 -15.33 3.47 8.74
CA GLY A 446 -16.55 2.98 8.09
C GLY A 446 -17.77 3.13 9.01
N THR A 447 -18.98 3.20 8.45
CA THR A 447 -20.20 3.29 9.30
C THR A 447 -20.36 2.07 10.21
N LEU A 448 -21.16 2.21 11.27
CA LEU A 448 -21.51 1.11 12.16
C LEU A 448 -22.03 -0.12 11.39
N ARG A 449 -22.87 0.10 10.37
CA ARG A 449 -23.36 -0.98 9.51
C ARG A 449 -22.23 -1.65 8.73
N LEU A 450 -21.33 -0.91 8.11
CA LEU A 450 -20.18 -1.51 7.42
C LEU A 450 -19.34 -2.34 8.38
N ARG A 451 -18.97 -1.81 9.54
CA ARG A 451 -18.21 -2.56 10.56
C ARG A 451 -18.92 -3.84 10.99
N SER A 452 -20.26 -3.83 11.08
CA SER A 452 -21.04 -5.02 11.44
C SER A 452 -20.95 -6.17 10.42
N TYR A 453 -20.59 -5.89 9.16
CA TYR A 453 -20.40 -6.93 8.15
C TYR A 453 -19.08 -7.69 8.30
N ALA A 454 -18.11 -7.17 9.05
CA ALA A 454 -16.82 -7.81 9.27
C ALA A 454 -16.95 -9.28 9.72
N ALA A 455 -17.87 -9.53 10.65
CA ALA A 455 -18.10 -10.86 11.24
C ALA A 455 -18.67 -11.89 10.24
N GLN A 456 -19.14 -11.45 9.08
CA GLN A 456 -19.75 -12.29 8.04
C GLN A 456 -18.80 -12.52 6.84
N LEU A 457 -17.68 -11.81 6.78
CA LEU A 457 -16.72 -11.88 5.69
C LEU A 457 -15.56 -12.82 6.04
N ARG A 458 -15.12 -13.62 5.08
CA ARG A 458 -13.94 -14.48 5.23
C ARG A 458 -12.65 -13.75 4.81
N PRO A 459 -11.47 -14.16 5.31
CA PRO A 459 -10.19 -13.70 4.75
C PRO A 459 -10.11 -13.97 3.25
N GLY A 460 -9.74 -12.96 2.48
CA GLY A 460 -9.71 -13.01 1.01
C GLY A 460 -11.08 -12.89 0.35
N PHE A 461 -12.12 -12.40 1.03
CA PHE A 461 -13.46 -12.24 0.45
C PHE A 461 -13.40 -11.41 -0.85
N GLY A 462 -14.17 -11.87 -1.85
CA GLY A 462 -14.34 -11.21 -3.13
C GLY A 462 -15.55 -10.28 -3.20
N LEU A 463 -15.73 -9.62 -4.34
CA LEU A 463 -16.88 -8.75 -4.56
C LEU A 463 -18.22 -9.47 -4.42
N ALA A 464 -18.33 -10.72 -4.88
CA ALA A 464 -19.57 -11.49 -4.79
C ALA A 464 -19.98 -11.75 -3.33
N GLU A 465 -19.05 -12.17 -2.47
CA GLU A 465 -19.31 -12.40 -1.04
C GLU A 465 -19.67 -11.10 -0.32
N LEU A 466 -18.96 -10.01 -0.60
CA LEU A 466 -19.29 -8.69 -0.05
C LEU A 466 -20.73 -8.28 -0.40
N TRP A 467 -21.12 -8.39 -1.66
CA TRP A 467 -22.47 -8.00 -2.07
C TRP A 467 -23.53 -8.99 -1.59
N ASP A 468 -23.22 -10.28 -1.44
CA ASP A 468 -24.11 -11.25 -0.80
C ASP A 468 -24.43 -10.84 0.65
N VAL A 469 -23.41 -10.51 1.45
CA VAL A 469 -23.60 -10.00 2.82
C VAL A 469 -24.44 -8.72 2.83
N ILE A 470 -24.11 -7.75 1.96
CA ILE A 470 -24.88 -6.49 1.87
C ILE A 470 -26.34 -6.77 1.50
N THR A 471 -26.59 -7.62 0.52
CA THR A 471 -27.96 -7.84 -0.02
C THR A 471 -28.83 -8.72 0.86
N LYS A 472 -28.22 -9.57 1.69
CA LYS A 472 -28.91 -10.34 2.74
C LYS A 472 -29.36 -9.45 3.91
N ASP A 473 -28.69 -8.33 4.17
CA ASP A 473 -29.14 -7.37 5.19
C ASP A 473 -30.47 -6.72 4.76
N ARG A 474 -31.58 -7.15 5.37
CA ARG A 474 -32.89 -6.60 5.03
C ARG A 474 -33.07 -5.14 5.44
N ASN A 475 -32.20 -4.62 6.29
CA ASN A 475 -32.34 -3.35 7.00
C ASN A 475 -31.40 -2.26 6.49
N HIS A 476 -30.80 -2.39 5.30
CA HIS A 476 -29.86 -1.38 4.78
C HIS A 476 -30.53 -0.28 3.91
N PHE A 477 -29.84 0.86 3.78
CA PHE A 477 -30.30 2.03 3.04
C PHE A 477 -30.45 1.80 1.52
N LEU A 478 -29.53 1.05 0.89
CA LEU A 478 -29.57 0.82 -0.57
C LEU A 478 -30.89 0.19 -1.04
N ARG A 479 -31.52 -0.66 -0.23
CA ARG A 479 -32.78 -1.32 -0.55
C ARG A 479 -33.89 -0.29 -0.75
N GLU A 480 -33.93 0.70 0.13
CA GLU A 480 -34.93 1.77 0.12
C GLU A 480 -34.69 2.80 -1.00
N MET A 481 -33.43 3.01 -1.39
CA MET A 481 -33.04 3.90 -2.49
C MET A 481 -33.31 3.29 -3.85
N VAL A 482 -32.97 2.01 -4.04
CA VAL A 482 -33.04 1.37 -5.35
C VAL A 482 -34.48 0.96 -5.69
N ARG A 483 -35.36 0.76 -4.70
CA ARG A 483 -36.83 0.54 -4.80
C ARG A 483 -37.31 -0.53 -5.78
N SER A 484 -36.42 -1.35 -6.30
CA SER A 484 -36.71 -2.28 -7.39
C SER A 484 -36.64 -3.72 -6.89
N ARG A 485 -37.42 -4.62 -7.52
CA ARG A 485 -37.44 -6.10 -7.31
C ARG A 485 -36.08 -6.79 -7.57
N LEU A 486 -34.98 -6.06 -7.58
CA LEU A 486 -33.62 -6.54 -7.83
C LEU A 486 -33.15 -7.63 -6.88
N MET A 487 -33.60 -7.58 -5.62
CA MET A 487 -33.11 -8.42 -4.54
C MET A 487 -34.15 -9.46 -4.11
N GLY A 488 -34.93 -9.96 -5.07
CA GLY A 488 -35.60 -11.25 -4.83
C GLY A 488 -34.52 -12.34 -4.75
N PRO A 489 -34.58 -13.29 -3.80
CA PRO A 489 -33.57 -14.35 -3.63
C PRO A 489 -33.28 -15.10 -4.95
N SER A 490 -34.27 -15.17 -5.83
CA SER A 490 -34.20 -15.83 -7.13
C SER A 490 -33.23 -15.27 -8.18
N SER A 491 -32.54 -14.14 -7.97
CA SER A 491 -31.53 -13.65 -8.94
C SER A 491 -30.08 -14.00 -8.58
N LEU A 492 -29.77 -14.18 -7.28
CA LEU A 492 -28.46 -14.64 -6.82
C LEU A 492 -28.42 -16.17 -6.66
N ASP A 493 -29.52 -16.79 -6.23
CA ASP A 493 -29.61 -18.26 -6.14
C ASP A 493 -29.50 -18.96 -7.51
N SER A 494 -29.84 -18.27 -8.61
CA SER A 494 -29.64 -18.78 -9.97
C SER A 494 -28.16 -18.82 -10.42
N LEU A 495 -27.22 -18.29 -9.64
CA LEU A 495 -25.77 -18.39 -9.91
C LEU A 495 -25.15 -19.66 -9.30
N HIS A 496 -25.86 -20.38 -8.43
CA HIS A 496 -25.42 -21.65 -7.86
C HIS A 496 -26.41 -22.72 -8.30
N GLY A 497 -26.12 -23.33 -9.45
CA GLY A 497 -27.04 -24.16 -10.23
C GLY A 497 -27.45 -25.49 -9.58
N ASP A 498 -28.08 -25.45 -8.42
CA ASP A 498 -28.66 -26.63 -7.78
C ASP A 498 -30.04 -26.29 -7.21
N ARG A 499 -31.07 -26.53 -8.03
CA ARG A 499 -32.48 -26.37 -7.64
C ARG A 499 -33.06 -27.73 -7.28
N THR A 500 -33.08 -28.04 -5.98
CA THR A 500 -34.08 -28.95 -5.42
C THR A 500 -35.23 -28.11 -4.86
N GLU A 501 -36.32 -28.00 -5.63
CA GLU A 501 -37.55 -27.36 -5.17
C GLU A 501 -38.19 -28.23 -4.08
N HIS A 502 -37.92 -27.89 -2.82
CA HIS A 502 -38.73 -28.34 -1.69
C HIS A 502 -39.74 -27.25 -1.34
N SER A 503 -40.95 -27.42 -1.87
CA SER A 503 -42.15 -26.70 -1.45
C SER A 503 -42.48 -27.06 0.00
N MET A 504 -41.83 -26.39 0.96
CA MET A 504 -42.26 -26.42 2.36
C MET A 504 -43.46 -25.48 2.53
N GLU A 505 -44.64 -26.05 2.76
CA GLU A 505 -45.79 -25.34 3.31
C GLU A 505 -45.47 -24.86 4.73
N TRP A 506 -45.09 -23.59 4.88
CA TRP A 506 -44.93 -22.97 6.20
C TRP A 506 -46.29 -22.51 6.73
N THR A 507 -46.80 -23.20 7.74
CA THR A 507 -47.91 -22.71 8.56
C THR A 507 -47.39 -21.54 9.43
N ILE A 508 -47.65 -20.30 9.01
CA ILE A 508 -47.25 -19.11 9.78
C ILE A 508 -48.19 -18.98 10.97
N GLU A 509 -47.73 -19.38 12.14
CA GLU A 509 -48.40 -19.11 13.41
C GLU A 509 -48.39 -17.59 13.64
N MET A 510 -49.55 -16.94 13.50
CA MET A 510 -49.68 -15.49 13.66
C MET A 510 -49.58 -15.09 15.14
N LYS A 511 -48.34 -14.96 15.64
CA LYS A 511 -48.11 -14.27 16.92
C LYS A 511 -48.61 -12.83 16.81
N ALA A 512 -49.32 -12.37 17.86
CA ALA A 512 -49.75 -10.99 17.94
C ALA A 512 -48.55 -10.05 17.73
N PRO A 513 -48.68 -9.01 16.87
CA PRO A 513 -47.56 -8.14 16.54
C PRO A 513 -47.05 -7.47 17.80
N ARG A 514 -45.78 -7.73 18.14
CA ARG A 514 -45.10 -7.01 19.22
C ARG A 514 -44.97 -5.54 18.80
N PRO A 515 -45.16 -4.57 19.72
CA PRO A 515 -44.98 -3.17 19.38
C PRO A 515 -43.50 -2.88 19.10
N VAL A 516 -43.25 -2.03 18.11
CA VAL A 516 -41.93 -1.45 17.83
C VAL A 516 -41.43 -0.74 19.09
N ASN A 517 -40.14 -0.90 19.42
CA ASN A 517 -39.51 -0.30 20.59
C ASN A 517 -38.15 0.36 20.28
N ALA A 518 -37.72 0.34 19.02
CA ALA A 518 -36.48 0.94 18.59
C ALA A 518 -36.57 1.55 17.18
N LEU A 519 -35.66 2.47 16.90
CA LEU A 519 -35.46 3.07 15.58
C LEU A 519 -34.01 2.85 15.14
N GLN A 520 -33.76 2.43 13.90
CA GLN A 520 -32.40 2.34 13.35
C GLN A 520 -32.17 3.40 12.29
N VAL A 521 -31.02 4.08 12.35
CA VAL A 521 -30.60 5.04 11.34
C VAL A 521 -30.23 4.30 10.05
N LEU A 522 -30.78 4.75 8.92
CA LEU A 522 -30.46 4.24 7.59
C LEU A 522 -29.68 5.29 6.79
N GLY A 523 -28.48 4.91 6.37
CA GLY A 523 -27.59 5.72 5.55
C GLY A 523 -26.88 6.84 6.33
N GLY A 524 -25.95 7.52 5.66
CA GLY A 524 -25.16 8.59 6.22
C GLY A 524 -24.13 8.10 7.25
N PRO A 525 -23.49 9.01 8.00
CA PRO A 525 -22.38 8.67 8.88
C PRO A 525 -22.76 7.82 10.11
N GLU A 526 -24.06 7.78 10.47
CA GLU A 526 -24.57 6.96 11.57
C GLU A 526 -25.31 5.70 11.11
N ASP A 527 -25.19 5.30 9.84
CA ASP A 527 -25.87 4.12 9.29
C ASP A 527 -25.65 2.88 10.17
N GLY A 528 -26.75 2.25 10.60
CA GLY A 528 -26.74 1.09 11.48
C GLY A 528 -26.96 1.40 12.96
N ARG A 529 -26.85 2.66 13.41
CA ARG A 529 -27.10 3.04 14.81
C ARG A 529 -28.52 2.72 15.23
N VAL A 530 -28.69 2.02 16.36
CA VAL A 530 -29.99 1.67 16.93
C VAL A 530 -30.31 2.57 18.13
N LEU A 531 -31.46 3.22 18.09
CA LEU A 531 -32.03 4.08 19.13
C LEU A 531 -33.07 3.26 19.90
N ARG A 532 -32.74 2.80 21.10
CA ARG A 532 -33.70 2.14 22.00
C ARG A 532 -34.60 3.20 22.62
N MET A 533 -35.89 3.17 22.33
CA MET A 533 -36.82 4.26 22.64
C MET A 533 -37.60 3.99 23.93
N ARG A 534 -37.73 5.02 24.77
CA ARG A 534 -38.62 5.06 25.93
C ARG A 534 -39.75 6.07 25.70
N PRO A 535 -40.95 5.87 26.27
CA PRO A 535 -42.01 6.87 26.20
C PRO A 535 -41.51 8.23 26.72
N GLY A 536 -41.69 9.27 25.90
CA GLY A 536 -41.21 10.62 26.16
C GLY A 536 -39.95 11.01 25.39
N ASP A 537 -39.14 10.03 24.96
CA ASP A 537 -37.86 10.29 24.29
C ASP A 537 -38.02 11.16 23.04
N LEU A 538 -37.11 12.13 22.88
CA LEU A 538 -37.02 13.02 21.74
C LEU A 538 -35.90 12.58 20.80
N VAL A 539 -36.19 12.56 19.49
CA VAL A 539 -35.18 12.37 18.44
C VAL A 539 -35.06 13.65 17.64
N GLY A 540 -33.82 14.10 17.43
CA GLY A 540 -33.54 15.32 16.68
C GLY A 540 -32.07 15.47 16.34
N ARG A 541 -31.75 16.52 15.60
CA ARG A 541 -30.37 16.88 15.30
C ARG A 541 -29.68 17.50 16.50
N TRP A 542 -28.40 17.22 16.64
CA TRP A 542 -27.52 17.94 17.56
C TRP A 542 -27.56 19.46 17.42
N SER A 543 -27.57 20.13 18.57
CA SER A 543 -27.27 21.56 18.72
C SER A 543 -26.93 21.90 20.16
N ASP A 544 -26.04 22.87 20.37
CA ASP A 544 -25.65 23.33 21.71
C ASP A 544 -26.83 23.84 22.57
N ALA A 545 -27.90 24.32 21.93
CA ALA A 545 -29.03 24.96 22.61
C ALA A 545 -30.14 24.00 23.04
N VAL A 546 -30.16 22.75 22.55
CA VAL A 546 -31.29 21.83 22.78
C VAL A 546 -30.76 20.42 22.97
N ALA A 547 -30.98 19.87 24.16
CA ALA A 547 -30.77 18.46 24.43
C ALA A 547 -31.96 17.64 23.87
N SER A 548 -31.65 16.59 23.12
CA SER A 548 -32.56 15.50 22.78
C SER A 548 -32.04 14.20 23.41
N ASP A 549 -32.94 13.30 23.79
CA ASP A 549 -32.56 12.01 24.36
C ASP A 549 -31.76 11.17 23.36
N HIS A 550 -32.16 11.25 22.08
CA HIS A 550 -31.45 10.62 20.95
C HIS A 550 -31.02 11.68 19.95
N THR A 551 -29.83 12.22 20.19
CA THR A 551 -29.24 13.22 19.33
C THR A 551 -28.54 12.58 18.13
N LEU A 552 -28.99 12.91 16.93
CA LEU A 552 -28.40 12.47 15.66
C LEU A 552 -27.29 13.42 15.22
N TYR A 553 -26.22 12.80 14.70
CA TYR A 553 -25.05 13.45 14.11
C TYR A 553 -24.21 14.24 15.12
N GLU A 554 -24.20 13.83 16.39
CA GLU A 554 -23.41 14.50 17.43
C GLU A 554 -21.92 14.21 17.31
N SER A 555 -21.56 12.94 17.10
CA SER A 555 -20.18 12.49 17.02
C SER A 555 -19.60 12.52 15.60
N THR A 556 -20.35 13.03 14.62
CA THR A 556 -19.97 12.98 13.20
C THR A 556 -19.54 14.35 12.68
N ILE A 557 -18.60 14.38 11.73
CA ILE A 557 -18.19 15.62 11.05
C ILE A 557 -19.32 16.27 10.26
N LEU A 558 -20.32 15.51 9.86
CA LEU A 558 -21.46 15.97 9.10
C LEU A 558 -22.69 16.17 9.97
N VAL A 559 -23.58 17.09 9.56
CA VAL A 559 -24.93 17.24 10.12
C VAL A 559 -25.97 17.48 9.02
N ASP A 560 -27.19 16.98 9.22
CA ASP A 560 -28.31 17.28 8.32
C ASP A 560 -29.00 18.60 8.72
N ARG A 561 -28.70 19.68 7.99
CA ARG A 561 -29.26 21.01 8.32
C ARG A 561 -30.79 21.12 8.22
N ARG A 562 -31.47 20.17 7.55
CA ARG A 562 -32.93 20.16 7.41
C ARG A 562 -33.63 19.36 8.50
N LEU A 563 -32.90 18.56 9.27
CA LEU A 563 -33.45 17.84 10.42
C LEU A 563 -33.69 18.82 11.59
N SER A 564 -34.93 18.86 12.10
CA SER A 564 -35.28 19.61 13.32
C SER A 564 -34.47 19.13 14.53
N ARG A 565 -34.17 20.04 15.47
CA ARG A 565 -33.57 19.73 16.78
C ARG A 565 -34.47 18.86 17.66
N ARG A 566 -35.77 18.85 17.40
CA ARG A 566 -36.79 18.00 18.04
C ARG A 566 -37.74 17.56 16.93
N HIS A 567 -37.38 16.53 16.19
CA HIS A 567 -38.16 16.13 15.00
C HIS A 567 -39.37 15.29 15.37
N LEU A 568 -39.19 14.34 16.29
CA LEU A 568 -40.25 13.48 16.79
C LEU A 568 -40.10 13.22 18.28
N ARG A 569 -41.21 12.84 18.91
CA ARG A 569 -41.30 12.33 20.28
C ARG A 569 -41.85 10.90 20.25
N TRP A 570 -41.27 10.00 21.01
CA TRP A 570 -41.77 8.64 21.16
C TRP A 570 -42.90 8.60 22.19
N SER A 571 -44.09 8.16 21.79
CA SER A 571 -45.26 8.10 22.68
C SER A 571 -45.45 6.72 23.35
N GLY A 572 -44.64 5.72 22.98
CA GLY A 572 -44.76 4.34 23.46
C GLY A 572 -45.52 3.44 22.48
N GLU A 573 -45.34 2.12 22.62
CA GLU A 573 -46.06 1.09 21.83
C GLU A 573 -46.00 1.31 20.30
N GLY A 574 -44.84 1.70 19.78
CA GLY A 574 -44.65 2.02 18.35
C GLY A 574 -45.29 3.33 17.87
N LYS A 575 -45.91 4.12 18.75
CA LYS A 575 -46.49 5.42 18.41
C LYS A 575 -45.44 6.53 18.48
N VAL A 576 -45.36 7.35 17.43
CA VAL A 576 -44.50 8.53 17.34
C VAL A 576 -45.30 9.79 17.06
N GLU A 577 -45.03 10.86 17.82
CA GLU A 577 -45.56 12.20 17.56
C GLU A 577 -44.55 13.00 16.72
N LEU A 578 -44.90 13.33 15.48
CA LEU A 578 -44.08 14.13 14.57
C LEU A 578 -44.25 15.62 14.89
N LEU A 579 -43.22 16.22 15.48
CA LEU A 579 -43.18 17.63 15.89
C LEU A 579 -42.83 18.56 14.71
N SER A 580 -42.16 18.00 13.69
CA SER A 580 -41.83 18.66 12.43
C SER A 580 -42.47 17.92 11.25
N ARG A 581 -42.57 18.57 10.08
CA ARG A 581 -43.01 17.89 8.86
C ARG A 581 -41.94 16.86 8.47
N SER A 582 -42.29 15.58 8.49
CA SER A 582 -41.51 14.51 7.87
C SER A 582 -41.85 14.41 6.39
N ARG A 583 -40.96 13.82 5.59
CA ARG A 583 -41.18 13.73 4.14
C ARG A 583 -42.11 12.58 3.77
N ALA A 584 -41.92 11.42 4.39
CA ALA A 584 -42.72 10.26 4.07
C ALA A 584 -42.63 9.17 5.14
N LEU A 585 -43.68 8.34 5.23
CA LEU A 585 -43.63 6.98 5.73
C LEU A 585 -43.51 6.04 4.53
N ILE A 586 -42.64 5.04 4.61
CA ILE A 586 -42.56 3.97 3.63
C ILE A 586 -42.97 2.68 4.35
N ARG A 587 -44.15 2.15 3.98
CA ARG A 587 -44.72 0.93 4.52
C ARG A 587 -44.97 -0.05 3.40
N ARG A 588 -44.37 -1.24 3.47
CA ARG A 588 -44.52 -2.30 2.45
C ARG A 588 -44.26 -1.79 1.01
N GLY A 589 -43.30 -0.87 0.87
CA GLY A 589 -42.92 -0.22 -0.39
C GLY A 589 -43.81 0.94 -0.83
N LEU A 590 -44.96 1.17 -0.19
CA LEU A 590 -45.82 2.32 -0.44
C LEU A 590 -45.29 3.55 0.30
N ARG A 591 -45.22 4.68 -0.39
CA ARG A 591 -44.72 5.95 0.15
C ARG A 591 -45.88 6.89 0.41
N GLU A 592 -46.11 7.22 1.67
CA GLU A 592 -47.16 8.13 2.13
C GLU A 592 -46.55 9.42 2.68
N THR A 593 -47.12 10.58 2.37
CA THR A 593 -46.66 11.85 2.94
C THR A 593 -47.30 12.04 4.31
N LEU A 594 -46.50 12.34 5.34
CA LEU A 594 -46.99 12.48 6.70
C LEU A 594 -47.16 13.95 7.11
N PRO A 595 -48.34 14.38 7.57
CA PRO A 595 -48.47 15.66 8.28
C PRO A 595 -47.83 15.58 9.68
N LYS A 596 -47.78 16.71 10.39
CA LYS A 596 -47.50 16.68 11.83
C LYS A 596 -48.63 15.93 12.55
N GLY A 597 -48.29 15.18 13.60
CA GLY A 597 -49.26 14.39 14.37
C GLY A 597 -48.72 13.03 14.80
N VAL A 598 -49.60 12.21 15.37
CA VAL A 598 -49.26 10.87 15.86
C VAL A 598 -49.35 9.85 14.73
N VAL A 599 -48.32 9.02 14.58
CA VAL A 599 -48.23 7.92 13.62
C VAL A 599 -47.88 6.64 14.38
N THR A 600 -48.56 5.53 14.08
CA THR A 600 -48.21 4.21 14.62
C THR A 600 -47.31 3.50 13.62
N LEU A 601 -46.12 3.10 14.06
CA LEU A 601 -45.14 2.38 13.26
C LEU A 601 -45.30 0.86 13.43
N GLU A 602 -45.20 0.14 12.32
CA GLU A 602 -45.04 -1.32 12.27
C GLU A 602 -43.56 -1.68 12.12
N GLU A 603 -43.17 -2.90 12.50
CA GLU A 603 -41.81 -3.37 12.25
C GLU A 603 -41.46 -3.31 10.76
N GLY A 604 -40.29 -2.76 10.46
CA GLY A 604 -39.81 -2.60 9.09
C GLY A 604 -40.30 -1.33 8.39
N ASP A 605 -41.23 -0.57 8.96
CA ASP A 605 -41.57 0.75 8.45
C ASP A 605 -40.34 1.66 8.38
N VAL A 606 -40.27 2.51 7.36
CA VAL A 606 -39.19 3.49 7.21
C VAL A 606 -39.73 4.89 7.22
N LEU A 607 -39.36 5.65 8.24
CA LEU A 607 -39.71 7.04 8.44
C LEU A 607 -38.62 7.94 7.83
N GLN A 608 -38.95 8.66 6.76
CA GLN A 608 -38.06 9.61 6.12
C GLN A 608 -38.26 11.02 6.71
N LEU A 609 -37.40 11.41 7.65
CA LEU A 609 -37.48 12.71 8.33
C LEU A 609 -37.02 13.87 7.42
N SER A 610 -36.04 13.62 6.55
CA SER A 610 -35.50 14.62 5.62
C SER A 610 -35.02 13.95 4.31
N ARG A 611 -34.20 14.62 3.49
CA ARG A 611 -33.50 13.91 2.38
C ARG A 611 -32.43 12.94 2.91
N ALA A 612 -31.71 13.34 3.95
CA ALA A 612 -30.53 12.65 4.47
C ALA A 612 -30.87 11.64 5.59
N THR A 613 -31.90 11.94 6.39
CA THR A 613 -32.20 11.22 7.63
C THR A 613 -33.40 10.29 7.46
N TRP A 614 -33.16 9.00 7.59
CA TRP A 614 -34.13 7.91 7.45
C TRP A 614 -34.03 7.00 8.68
N LEU A 615 -35.17 6.61 9.25
CA LEU A 615 -35.24 5.76 10.43
C LEU A 615 -36.10 4.53 10.14
N ARG A 616 -35.59 3.32 10.41
CA ARG A 616 -36.36 2.08 10.34
C ARG A 616 -36.91 1.71 11.71
N ALA A 617 -38.19 1.38 11.78
CA ALA A 617 -38.83 0.84 12.96
C ALA A 617 -38.39 -0.62 13.19
N LEU A 618 -37.90 -0.93 14.39
CA LEU A 618 -37.43 -2.25 14.79
C LEU A 618 -38.07 -2.72 16.10
N ILE A 619 -38.12 -4.04 16.26
CA ILE A 619 -38.38 -4.71 17.53
C ILE A 619 -37.05 -5.30 18.00
N VAL A 620 -36.52 -4.79 19.10
CA VAL A 620 -35.27 -5.25 19.70
C VAL A 620 -35.61 -6.00 20.98
N GLU A 621 -35.10 -7.22 21.12
CA GLU A 621 -35.25 -7.98 22.36
C GLU A 621 -34.44 -7.34 23.49
N GLY A 622 -35.07 -7.27 24.67
CA GLY A 622 -34.64 -6.47 25.82
C GLY A 622 -33.26 -6.83 26.33
#